data_AF-A0A1S3RR67-F1
#
_entry.id   AF-A0A1S3RR67-F1
#
_cell.length_a   1.000
_cell.length_b   1.000
_cell.length_c   1.000
_cell.angle_alpha   90.00
_cell.angle_beta   90.00
_cell.angle_gamma   90.00
#
_symmetry.space_group_name_H-M   'P 1'
#
loop_
_entity.id
_entity.type
_entity.pdbx_description
1 polymer ?
#
loop_
_entity_poly.entity_id
_entity_poly.type
_entity_poly.pdbx_seq_one_letter_code
_entity_poly.pdbx_strand_id
1 'polypeptide(L)'
;MFSMVMCVSRTVLKDSGFFRYLHTAVIVSGTMLVFGGNTHNDTSMSHGAKCFSSDFMAYDLACDEWSVLSRPDLHHDVNRFGHTAVYSDSVMYVFGGFNSLLLSDVLIYTPASCSSAPSAAACIAAWPGVHCVWNANLGSCLPWDSNPGPLEEHLASCGTRTCR
;
A
#
# COMPACT_ATOMS: atom_id res chain seq x y z
N MET A 1 -6.22 -40.75 12.90
CA MET A 1 -6.38 -39.91 11.69
C MET A 1 -7.27 -38.73 12.09
N PHE A 2 -6.68 -37.63 12.57
CA PHE A 2 -7.43 -36.43 12.95
C PHE A 2 -7.57 -35.54 11.71
N SER A 3 -8.79 -35.41 11.22
CA SER A 3 -9.12 -34.49 10.13
C SER A 3 -9.18 -33.08 10.70
N MET A 4 -8.17 -32.26 10.40
CA MET A 4 -8.16 -30.84 10.75
C MET A 4 -9.15 -30.13 9.82
N VAL A 5 -10.35 -29.85 10.30
CA VAL A 5 -11.32 -29.03 9.57
C VAL A 5 -10.81 -27.58 9.64
N MET A 6 -10.35 -27.04 8.51
CA MET A 6 -10.02 -25.62 8.41
C MET A 6 -11.32 -24.81 8.47
N CYS A 7 -11.57 -24.13 9.59
CA CYS A 7 -12.64 -23.14 9.68
C CYS A 7 -12.23 -21.88 8.89
N VAL A 8 -13.05 -21.49 7.92
CA VAL A 8 -12.89 -20.20 7.23
C VAL A 8 -13.44 -19.10 8.14
N SER A 9 -12.59 -18.18 8.58
CA SER A 9 -12.99 -16.97 9.32
C SER A 9 -12.92 -15.73 8.42
N ARG A 10 -13.67 -14.68 8.79
CA ARG A 10 -13.60 -13.37 8.14
C ARG A 10 -13.37 -12.32 9.22
N THR A 11 -12.43 -11.42 8.98
CA THR A 11 -12.07 -10.34 9.90
C THR A 11 -12.14 -9.02 9.17
N VAL A 12 -12.67 -8.00 9.85
CA VAL A 12 -12.62 -6.61 9.38
C VAL A 12 -11.38 -5.97 9.98
N LEU A 13 -10.53 -5.44 9.12
CA LEU A 13 -9.30 -4.74 9.49
C LEU A 13 -9.56 -3.25 9.76
N LYS A 14 -8.59 -2.54 10.34
CA LYS A 14 -8.72 -1.11 10.68
C LYS A 14 -9.11 -0.27 9.46
N ASP A 15 -10.03 0.67 9.65
CA ASP A 15 -10.45 1.58 8.60
C ASP A 15 -9.41 2.67 8.32
N SER A 16 -9.39 3.16 7.07
CA SER A 16 -8.48 4.24 6.66
C SER A 16 -9.00 5.63 7.01
N GLY A 17 -10.29 5.78 7.33
CA GLY A 17 -10.99 7.07 7.34
C GLY A 17 -11.19 7.74 5.97
N PHE A 18 -10.69 7.16 4.87
CA PHE A 18 -10.79 7.70 3.51
C PHE A 18 -11.65 6.81 2.61
N PHE A 19 -12.94 7.11 2.53
CA PHE A 19 -13.89 6.38 1.70
C PHE A 19 -13.58 6.55 0.21
N ARG A 20 -13.61 5.44 -0.55
CA ARG A 20 -13.39 5.45 -2.01
C ARG A 20 -13.96 4.21 -2.69
N TYR A 21 -14.32 4.34 -3.97
CA TYR A 21 -14.70 3.23 -4.85
C TYR A 21 -14.01 3.35 -6.21
N LEU A 22 -14.00 2.27 -7.01
CA LEU A 22 -13.28 2.20 -8.29
C LEU A 22 -11.79 2.57 -8.18
N HIS A 23 -11.18 2.27 -7.04
CA HIS A 23 -9.74 2.32 -6.84
C HIS A 23 -9.11 0.98 -7.25
N THR A 24 -7.79 0.94 -7.30
CA THR A 24 -7.05 -0.32 -7.39
C THR A 24 -6.14 -0.50 -6.20
N ALA A 25 -5.81 -1.76 -5.92
CA ALA A 25 -4.86 -2.11 -4.89
C ALA A 25 -3.91 -3.22 -5.36
N VAL A 26 -2.66 -3.15 -4.92
CA VAL A 26 -1.65 -4.20 -5.07
C VAL A 26 -0.98 -4.46 -3.73
N ILE A 27 -0.46 -5.66 -3.50
CA ILE A 27 0.32 -5.99 -2.29
C ILE A 27 1.80 -5.98 -2.66
N VAL A 28 2.60 -5.28 -1.87
CA VAL A 28 4.05 -5.16 -1.99
C VAL A 28 4.67 -5.28 -0.62
N SER A 29 5.53 -6.29 -0.41
CA SER A 29 6.34 -6.43 0.82
C SER A 29 5.52 -6.27 2.10
N GLY A 30 4.41 -6.99 2.24
CA GLY A 30 3.52 -6.90 3.41
C GLY A 30 2.66 -5.64 3.51
N THR A 31 2.67 -4.78 2.49
CA THR A 31 1.88 -3.55 2.46
C THR A 31 0.91 -3.56 1.29
N MET A 32 -0.36 -3.26 1.54
CA MET A 32 -1.35 -3.02 0.50
C MET A 32 -1.28 -1.56 0.06
N LEU A 33 -0.94 -1.34 -1.21
CA LEU A 33 -0.87 -0.04 -1.86
C LEU A 33 -2.18 0.24 -2.57
N VAL A 34 -2.83 1.36 -2.24
CA VAL A 34 -4.15 1.76 -2.78
C VAL A 34 -4.02 3.07 -3.53
N PHE A 35 -4.29 3.06 -4.84
CA PHE A 35 -4.15 4.24 -5.69
C PHE A 35 -5.49 4.73 -6.25
N GLY A 36 -5.66 6.05 -6.20
CA GLY A 36 -6.74 6.79 -6.83
C GLY A 36 -8.14 6.35 -6.39
N GLY A 37 -9.05 6.29 -7.36
CA GLY A 37 -10.46 6.03 -7.12
C GLY A 37 -11.28 7.31 -6.96
N ASN A 38 -12.57 7.12 -6.71
CA ASN A 38 -13.51 8.19 -6.49
C ASN A 38 -13.79 8.31 -4.99
N THR A 39 -13.43 9.45 -4.41
CA THR A 39 -13.57 9.79 -2.98
C THR A 39 -14.81 10.64 -2.69
N HIS A 40 -15.61 10.93 -3.71
CA HIS A 40 -16.77 11.81 -3.63
C HIS A 40 -18.01 11.04 -3.17
N ASN A 41 -18.75 11.62 -2.22
CA ASN A 41 -19.95 11.04 -1.64
C ASN A 41 -21.20 11.94 -1.77
N ASP A 42 -21.19 12.99 -2.61
CA ASP A 42 -22.38 13.82 -2.73
C ASP A 42 -23.45 13.11 -3.56
N THR A 43 -24.55 12.72 -2.92
CA THR A 43 -25.76 12.22 -3.57
C THR A 43 -26.62 13.33 -4.18
N SER A 44 -26.22 14.61 -4.13
CA SER A 44 -27.05 15.68 -4.72
C SER A 44 -26.38 16.99 -5.14
N MET A 45 -25.23 17.44 -4.61
CA MET A 45 -24.52 18.64 -5.12
C MET A 45 -23.02 18.64 -4.78
N SER A 46 -22.16 18.79 -5.79
CA SER A 46 -20.69 18.84 -5.64
C SER A 46 -20.18 20.26 -5.40
N HIS A 47 -19.46 20.49 -4.29
CA HIS A 47 -18.74 21.73 -4.01
C HIS A 47 -17.40 21.85 -4.78
N GLY A 48 -17.35 21.35 -6.02
CA GLY A 48 -16.14 21.42 -6.85
C GLY A 48 -15.00 20.50 -6.42
N ALA A 49 -15.27 19.52 -5.55
CA ALA A 49 -14.31 18.48 -5.23
C ALA A 49 -14.19 17.52 -6.43
N LYS A 50 -12.97 17.31 -6.92
CA LYS A 50 -12.68 16.41 -8.04
C LYS A 50 -13.19 15.00 -7.73
N CYS A 51 -14.06 14.43 -8.59
CA CYS A 51 -14.56 13.04 -8.50
C CYS A 51 -13.47 11.96 -8.64
N PHE A 52 -12.22 12.37 -8.85
CA PHE A 52 -11.08 11.53 -9.14
C PHE A 52 -9.95 11.94 -8.19
N SER A 53 -9.45 10.97 -7.43
CA SER A 53 -8.36 11.17 -6.50
C SER A 53 -7.04 10.71 -7.11
N SER A 54 -5.95 11.41 -6.77
CA SER A 54 -4.56 10.97 -6.95
C SER A 54 -3.92 10.56 -5.62
N ASP A 55 -4.73 10.40 -4.57
CA ASP A 55 -4.26 9.92 -3.28
C ASP A 55 -3.66 8.53 -3.44
N PHE A 56 -2.57 8.34 -2.72
CA PHE A 56 -1.89 7.07 -2.65
C PHE A 56 -1.74 6.72 -1.18
N MET A 57 -2.33 5.59 -0.79
CA MET A 57 -2.32 5.12 0.59
C MET A 57 -1.63 3.77 0.67
N ALA A 58 -1.05 3.49 1.82
CA ALA A 58 -0.40 2.23 2.14
C ALA A 58 -1.01 1.71 3.44
N TYR A 59 -1.46 0.46 3.40
CA TYR A 59 -1.95 -0.26 4.56
C TYR A 59 -0.98 -1.38 4.90
N ASP A 60 -0.37 -1.29 6.07
CA ASP A 60 0.54 -2.31 6.56
C ASP A 60 -0.25 -3.48 7.15
N LEU A 61 -0.07 -4.66 6.53
CA LEU A 61 -0.79 -5.88 6.92
C LEU A 61 -0.30 -6.47 8.24
N ALA A 62 0.95 -6.21 8.62
CA ALA A 62 1.54 -6.69 9.87
C ALA A 62 1.10 -5.83 11.06
N CYS A 63 1.02 -4.52 10.85
CA CYS A 63 0.75 -3.53 11.90
C CYS A 63 -0.70 -3.09 11.99
N ASP A 64 -1.55 -3.44 11.02
CA ASP A 64 -2.93 -2.97 10.95
C ASP A 64 -2.99 -1.43 10.97
N GLU A 65 -2.14 -0.79 10.18
CA GLU A 65 -1.98 0.67 10.16
C GLU A 65 -2.00 1.25 8.74
N TRP A 66 -2.66 2.40 8.62
CA TRP A 66 -2.74 3.18 7.38
C TRP A 66 -1.73 4.31 7.40
N SER A 67 -1.11 4.56 6.26
CA SER A 67 -0.30 5.74 5.99
C SER A 67 -0.65 6.34 4.63
N VAL A 68 -0.54 7.67 4.52
CA VAL A 68 -0.69 8.37 3.24
C VAL A 68 0.69 8.56 2.64
N LEU A 69 0.89 8.08 1.41
CA LEU A 69 2.13 8.27 0.68
C LEU A 69 2.20 9.68 0.11
N SER A 70 3.38 10.27 0.15
CA SER A 70 3.61 11.58 -0.45
C SER A 70 3.34 11.53 -1.96
N ARG A 71 2.63 12.54 -2.46
CA ARG A 71 2.40 12.67 -3.89
C ARG A 71 3.73 13.02 -4.57
N PRO A 72 4.17 12.26 -5.58
CA PRO A 72 5.35 12.63 -6.36
C PRO A 72 5.11 13.95 -7.08
N ASP A 73 6.16 14.75 -7.24
CA ASP A 73 6.12 15.98 -8.02
C ASP A 73 6.09 15.64 -9.52
N LEU A 74 4.88 15.40 -10.03
CA LEU A 74 4.62 15.08 -11.42
C LEU A 74 4.13 16.31 -12.18
N HIS A 75 4.60 16.47 -13.42
CA HIS A 75 4.23 17.60 -14.29
C HIS A 75 2.72 17.66 -14.63
N HIS A 76 1.98 16.57 -14.43
CA HIS A 76 0.56 16.46 -14.74
C HIS A 76 -0.20 15.74 -13.61
N ASP A 77 -1.47 16.09 -13.45
CA ASP A 77 -2.35 15.42 -12.49
C ASP A 77 -2.65 13.99 -12.98
N VAL A 78 -2.44 13.02 -12.10
CA VAL A 78 -2.57 11.58 -12.38
C VAL A 78 -3.83 10.96 -11.77
N ASN A 79 -4.64 11.80 -11.13
CA ASN A 79 -5.99 11.54 -10.63
C ASN A 79 -6.82 10.68 -11.59
N ARG A 80 -7.32 9.54 -11.10
CA ARG A 80 -8.14 8.62 -11.92
C ARG A 80 -8.93 7.64 -11.07
N PHE A 81 -10.08 7.20 -11.57
CA PHE A 81 -10.81 6.03 -11.04
C PHE A 81 -11.09 5.03 -12.17
N GLY A 82 -11.50 3.81 -11.81
CA GLY A 82 -11.87 2.76 -12.76
C GLY A 82 -10.68 2.25 -13.59
N HIS A 83 -9.47 2.43 -13.08
CA HIS A 83 -8.23 1.92 -13.68
C HIS A 83 -7.98 0.48 -13.23
N THR A 84 -6.97 -0.16 -13.83
CA THR A 84 -6.43 -1.45 -13.36
C THR A 84 -5.00 -1.27 -12.91
N ALA A 85 -4.58 -1.98 -11.87
CA ALA A 85 -3.19 -2.01 -11.44
C ALA A 85 -2.68 -3.43 -11.30
N VAL A 86 -1.42 -3.63 -11.66
CA VAL A 86 -0.68 -4.88 -11.47
C VAL A 86 0.70 -4.57 -10.90
N TYR A 87 1.24 -5.49 -10.11
CA TYR A 87 2.59 -5.39 -9.58
C TYR A 87 3.45 -6.50 -10.20
N SER A 88 4.55 -6.12 -10.85
CA SER A 88 5.51 -7.04 -11.47
C SER A 88 6.89 -6.44 -11.41
N ASP A 89 7.92 -7.27 -11.19
CA ASP A 89 9.33 -6.87 -11.25
C ASP A 89 9.66 -5.61 -10.45
N SER A 90 9.17 -5.57 -9.20
CA SER A 90 9.34 -4.46 -8.26
C SER A 90 8.66 -3.15 -8.66
N VAL A 91 7.75 -3.18 -9.62
CA VAL A 91 7.05 -2.01 -10.17
C VAL A 91 5.54 -2.23 -10.18
N MET A 92 4.80 -1.22 -9.76
CA MET A 92 3.36 -1.13 -9.95
C MET A 92 3.06 -0.42 -11.27
N TYR A 93 2.28 -1.06 -12.11
CA TYR A 93 1.77 -0.51 -13.37
C TYR A 93 0.29 -0.22 -13.23
N VAL A 94 -0.12 0.98 -13.59
CA VAL A 94 -1.52 1.40 -13.61
C VAL A 94 -1.92 1.73 -15.04
N PHE A 95 -2.94 1.07 -15.56
CA PHE A 95 -3.41 1.31 -16.92
C PHE A 95 -4.81 1.92 -16.94
N GLY A 96 -4.94 2.95 -17.78
CA GLY A 96 -6.21 3.58 -18.14
C GLY A 96 -6.93 4.23 -16.97
N GLY A 97 -8.26 4.12 -16.96
CA GLY A 97 -9.16 4.80 -16.04
C GLY A 97 -9.77 6.06 -16.65
N PHE A 98 -10.37 6.89 -15.78
CA PHE A 98 -11.10 8.07 -16.20
C PHE A 98 -10.83 9.26 -15.28
N ASN A 99 -10.62 10.44 -15.89
CA ASN A 99 -10.39 11.70 -15.20
C ASN A 99 -11.11 12.90 -15.86
N SER A 100 -12.29 12.64 -16.44
CA SER A 100 -13.02 13.45 -17.45
C SER A 100 -12.71 13.06 -18.89
N LEU A 101 -11.58 12.39 -19.12
CA LEU A 101 -11.24 11.73 -20.37
C LEU A 101 -10.99 10.24 -20.09
N LEU A 102 -11.29 9.40 -21.08
CA LEU A 102 -10.83 8.00 -21.06
C LEU A 102 -9.31 8.01 -21.24
N LEU A 103 -8.62 7.36 -20.33
CA LEU A 103 -7.18 7.29 -20.32
C LEU A 103 -6.71 6.00 -20.98
N SER A 104 -5.66 6.11 -21.79
CA SER A 104 -4.96 4.98 -22.42
C SER A 104 -3.48 4.95 -22.06
N ASP A 105 -3.07 5.76 -21.09
CA ASP A 105 -1.71 5.83 -20.56
C ASP A 105 -1.42 4.72 -19.55
N VAL A 106 -0.13 4.53 -19.29
CA VAL A 106 0.39 3.66 -18.23
C VAL A 106 1.16 4.53 -17.25
N LEU A 107 0.77 4.49 -15.98
CA LEU A 107 1.57 5.05 -14.90
C LEU A 107 2.44 3.96 -14.29
N ILE A 108 3.66 4.35 -13.93
CA ILE A 108 4.63 3.50 -13.27
C ILE A 108 4.85 4.06 -11.87
N TYR A 109 4.74 3.20 -10.87
CA TYR A 109 5.16 3.50 -9.51
C TYR A 109 6.18 2.47 -9.04
N THR A 110 7.34 2.96 -8.62
CA THR A 110 8.41 2.15 -8.05
C THR A 110 8.45 2.36 -6.54
N PRO A 111 7.94 1.41 -5.72
CA PRO A 111 8.07 1.48 -4.28
C PRO A 111 9.54 1.44 -3.83
N ALA A 112 9.80 1.87 -2.60
CA ALA A 112 11.12 1.71 -1.99
C ALA A 112 11.49 0.22 -1.91
N SER A 113 12.77 -0.11 -2.08
CA SER A 113 13.28 -1.46 -1.91
C SER A 113 13.92 -1.61 -0.53
N CYS A 114 13.55 -2.64 0.23
CA CYS A 114 14.19 -2.93 1.51
C CYS A 114 15.71 -3.14 1.36
N SER A 115 16.16 -3.73 0.25
CA SER A 115 17.57 -4.01 -0.01
C SER A 115 18.46 -2.77 -0.15
N SER A 116 17.88 -1.57 -0.33
CA SER A 116 18.65 -0.33 -0.39
C SER A 116 19.00 0.25 0.99
N ALA A 117 18.43 -0.29 2.07
CA ALA A 117 18.67 0.19 3.42
C ALA A 117 20.07 -0.22 3.93
N PRO A 118 20.97 0.74 4.24
CA PRO A 118 22.35 0.44 4.62
C PRO A 118 22.53 0.00 6.07
N SER A 119 21.49 0.08 6.90
CA SER A 119 21.57 -0.23 8.33
C SER A 119 20.23 -0.71 8.88
N ALA A 120 20.25 -1.37 10.03
CA ALA A 120 19.03 -1.78 10.76
C ALA A 120 18.09 -0.60 11.03
N ALA A 121 18.65 0.56 11.42
CA ALA A 121 17.86 1.76 11.67
C ALA A 121 17.18 2.28 10.39
N ALA A 122 17.88 2.27 9.26
CA ALA A 122 17.31 2.65 7.97
C ALA A 122 16.27 1.64 7.48
N CYS A 123 16.45 0.34 7.78
CA CYS A 123 15.52 -0.72 7.43
C CYS A 123 14.18 -0.55 8.16
N ILE A 124 14.22 -0.30 9.46
CA ILE A 124 13.03 -0.03 10.28
C ILE A 124 12.41 1.31 9.90
N ALA A 125 13.20 2.26 9.39
CA ALA A 125 12.73 3.55 8.90
C ALA A 125 12.33 3.53 7.41
N ALA A 126 12.34 2.38 6.72
CA ALA A 126 12.02 2.25 5.29
C ALA A 126 10.53 2.48 4.95
N TRP A 127 9.83 3.20 5.83
CA TRP A 127 8.46 3.65 5.71
C TRP A 127 8.39 5.02 5.02
N PRO A 128 7.37 5.31 4.20
CA PRO A 128 6.11 4.57 4.04
C PRO A 128 5.98 3.84 2.69
N GLY A 129 5.20 2.74 2.67
CA GLY A 129 4.82 2.02 1.44
C GLY A 129 5.37 0.61 1.28
N VAL A 130 6.31 0.19 2.14
CA VAL A 130 6.82 -1.19 2.22
C VAL A 130 7.11 -1.57 3.67
N HIS A 131 6.83 -2.82 4.05
CA HIS A 131 7.24 -3.37 5.33
C HIS A 131 8.55 -4.12 5.17
N CYS A 132 9.59 -3.63 5.85
CA CYS A 132 10.92 -4.21 5.82
C CYS A 132 11.33 -4.73 7.20
N VAL A 133 12.02 -5.87 7.24
CA VAL A 133 12.53 -6.48 8.46
C VAL A 133 14.05 -6.62 8.36
N TRP A 134 14.75 -6.23 9.43
CA TRP A 134 16.19 -6.39 9.51
C TRP A 134 16.56 -7.81 9.91
N ASN A 135 17.34 -8.51 9.08
CA ASN A 135 17.88 -9.81 9.40
C ASN A 135 19.28 -9.65 10.01
N ALA A 136 19.41 -9.84 11.32
CA ALA A 136 20.68 -9.71 12.02
C ALA A 136 21.72 -10.79 11.62
N ASN A 137 21.27 -11.98 11.21
CA ASN A 137 22.17 -13.06 10.79
C ASN A 137 22.83 -12.76 9.44
N LEU A 138 22.08 -12.14 8.54
CA LEU A 138 22.57 -11.77 7.20
C LEU A 138 23.15 -10.35 7.15
N GLY A 139 22.91 -9.53 8.19
CA GLY A 139 23.28 -8.12 8.19
C GLY A 139 22.60 -7.33 7.08
N SER A 140 21.39 -7.74 6.68
CA SER A 140 20.68 -7.19 5.52
C SER A 140 19.21 -6.93 5.82
N CYS A 141 18.65 -5.93 5.14
CA CYS A 141 17.22 -5.61 5.20
C CYS A 141 16.44 -6.37 4.13
N LEU A 142 15.37 -7.06 4.53
CA LEU A 142 14.57 -7.93 3.66
C LEU A 142 13.09 -7.50 3.66
N PRO A 143 12.36 -7.67 2.55
CA PRO A 143 10.90 -7.58 2.53
C PRO A 143 10.24 -8.52 3.53
N TRP A 144 9.14 -8.09 4.14
CA TRP A 144 8.35 -8.91 5.08
C TRP A 144 7.98 -10.28 4.51
N ASP A 145 7.45 -10.32 3.28
CA ASP A 145 7.01 -11.55 2.60
C ASP A 145 8.15 -12.55 2.31
N SER A 146 9.40 -12.10 2.43
CA SER A 146 10.59 -12.92 2.13
C SER A 146 11.23 -13.52 3.38
N ASN A 147 10.71 -13.25 4.59
CA ASN A 147 11.27 -13.80 5.82
C ASN A 147 10.57 -15.12 6.20
N PRO A 148 11.25 -16.28 6.12
CA PRO A 148 10.67 -17.57 6.52
C PRO A 148 10.62 -17.78 8.05
N GLY A 149 10.81 -16.74 8.86
CA GLY A 149 10.80 -16.79 10.33
C GLY A 149 9.41 -17.01 10.93
N PRO A 150 9.31 -17.42 12.21
CA PRO A 150 8.03 -17.61 12.89
C PRO A 150 7.17 -16.35 12.85
N LEU A 151 5.84 -16.51 12.73
CA LEU A 151 4.85 -15.42 12.71
C LEU A 151 4.97 -14.46 13.93
N GLU A 152 5.57 -14.91 15.03
CA GLU A 152 5.83 -14.08 16.22
C GLU A 152 6.89 -12.99 16.00
N GLU A 153 7.89 -13.20 15.13
CA GLU A 153 8.86 -12.15 14.78
C GLU A 153 8.27 -11.12 13.81
N HIS A 154 7.24 -11.51 13.04
CA HIS A 154 6.55 -10.65 12.08
C HIS A 154 5.67 -9.59 12.76
N LEU A 155 5.14 -9.89 13.95
CA LEU A 155 4.34 -8.97 14.78
C LEU A 155 5.20 -8.05 15.66
N ALA A 156 6.46 -8.41 15.90
CA ALA A 156 7.39 -7.63 16.73
C ALA A 156 8.01 -6.41 16.01
N SER A 157 7.78 -6.27 14.70
CA SER A 157 8.32 -5.20 13.84
C SER A 157 7.55 -3.87 13.97
N CYS A 158 6.33 -3.90 14.49
CA CYS A 158 5.49 -2.71 14.67
C CYS A 158 6.00 -1.89 15.85
N GLY A 159 6.96 -1.00 15.56
CA GLY A 159 7.53 -0.11 16.57
C GLY A 159 6.44 0.71 17.25
N THR A 160 6.39 0.68 18.58
CA THR A 160 5.56 1.61 19.35
C THR A 160 6.00 3.04 19.03
N ARG A 161 5.19 3.81 18.28
CA ARG A 161 5.43 5.25 18.13
C ARG A 161 4.16 6.06 18.41
N THR A 162 4.21 6.75 19.54
CA THR A 162 3.40 7.92 19.88
C THR A 162 3.55 8.99 18.81
N CYS A 163 2.42 9.51 18.33
CA CYS A 163 2.35 10.71 17.49
C CYS A 163 3.12 11.86 18.15
N ARG A 164 3.87 12.63 17.35
CA ARG A 164 4.40 13.94 17.74
C ARG A 164 3.64 15.02 17.00
#